data_AF-A0A2I7KHE9-F1
#
_entry.id   AF-A0A2I7KHE9-F1
#
_cell.length_a   1.000
_cell.length_b   1.000
_cell.length_c   1.000
_cell.angle_alpha   90.00
_cell.angle_beta   90.00
_cell.angle_gamma   90.00
#
_symmetry.space_group_name_H-M   'P 1'
#
loop_
_entity.id
_entity.type
_entity.pdbx_description
1 polymer ?
#
loop_
_entity_poly.entity_id
_entity_poly.type
_entity_poly.pdbx_seq_one_letter_code
_entity_poly.pdbx_strand_id
1 'polypeptide(L)'
;MNIRLERIAYQIHWLIQTTGGDCTLSEMSGFTGASVATCRNITRARAWTGMYRKTAKSNSASRGRAGDFVSPVDDSLATLDLLVRS
;
A
#
# COMPACT_ATOMS: atom_id res chain seq x y z
N MET A 1 -9.61 4.74 -16.28
CA MET A 1 -10.04 4.18 -14.98
C MET A 1 -9.70 2.69 -14.96
N ASN A 2 -8.84 2.21 -14.06
CA ASN A 2 -8.46 0.80 -14.01
C ASN A 2 -9.31 0.05 -12.97
N ILE A 3 -10.33 -0.67 -13.42
CA ILE A 3 -11.33 -1.38 -12.59
C ILE A 3 -10.66 -2.27 -11.53
N ARG A 4 -9.49 -2.85 -11.85
CA ARG A 4 -8.74 -3.70 -10.92
C ARG A 4 -8.21 -2.91 -9.73
N LEU A 5 -7.68 -1.71 -9.96
CA LEU A 5 -7.17 -0.85 -8.89
C LEU A 5 -8.29 -0.32 -7.99
N GLU A 6 -9.44 0.00 -8.57
CA GLU A 6 -10.60 0.42 -7.80
C GLU A 6 -11.14 -0.69 -6.90
N ARG A 7 -11.18 -1.93 -7.41
CA ARG A 7 -11.56 -3.10 -6.61
C ARG A 7 -10.59 -3.32 -5.43
N ILE A 8 -9.29 -3.23 -5.67
CA ILE A 8 -8.28 -3.34 -4.61
C ILE A 8 -8.43 -2.21 -3.60
N ALA A 9 -8.67 -0.97 -4.05
CA ALA A 9 -8.88 0.17 -3.16
C ALA A 9 -10.12 -0.02 -2.27
N TYR A 10 -11.21 -0.55 -2.82
CA TYR A 10 -12.41 -0.87 -2.05
C TYR A 10 -12.14 -1.95 -1.00
N GLN A 11 -11.44 -3.03 -1.38
CA GLN A 11 -11.05 -4.10 -0.45
C GLN A 11 -10.17 -3.58 0.69
N ILE A 12 -9.19 -2.71 0.39
CA ILE A 12 -8.36 -2.06 1.41
C ILE A 12 -9.21 -1.21 2.35
N HIS A 13 -10.10 -0.37 1.80
CA HIS A 13 -10.97 0.48 2.61
C HIS A 13 -11.86 -0.33 3.54
N TRP A 14 -12.48 -1.39 3.01
CA TRP A 14 -13.30 -2.30 3.78
C TRP A 14 -12.50 -2.93 4.93
N LEU A 15 -11.29 -3.43 4.65
CA LEU A 15 -10.44 -4.05 5.66
C LEU A 15 -10.04 -3.06 6.77
N ILE A 16 -9.73 -1.82 6.41
CA ILE A 16 -9.40 -0.76 7.37
C ILE A 16 -10.59 -0.51 8.31
N GLN A 17 -11.79 -0.38 7.75
CA GLN A 17 -13.00 -0.11 8.54
C GLN A 17 -13.38 -1.29 9.44
N THR A 18 -13.32 -2.52 8.93
CA THR A 18 -13.70 -3.71 9.70
C THR A 18 -12.72 -4.04 10.81
N THR A 19 -11.45 -3.69 10.65
CA THR A 19 -10.41 -3.87 11.67
C THR A 19 -10.24 -2.67 12.60
N GLY A 20 -10.97 -1.57 12.37
CA GLY A 20 -10.76 -0.31 13.11
C GLY A 20 -9.35 0.25 12.94
N GLY A 21 -8.67 -0.09 11.83
CA GLY A 21 -7.28 0.27 11.58
C GLY A 21 -6.23 -0.68 12.16
N ASP A 22 -6.60 -1.77 12.84
CA ASP A 22 -5.64 -2.79 13.30
C ASP A 22 -5.30 -3.79 12.18
N CYS A 23 -4.81 -3.27 11.06
CA CYS A 23 -4.29 -4.06 9.95
C CYS A 23 -2.98 -3.47 9.42
N THR A 24 -2.11 -4.31 8.88
CA THR A 24 -0.82 -3.88 8.31
C THR A 24 -0.85 -3.95 6.79
N LEU A 25 0.11 -3.33 6.11
CA LEU A 25 0.24 -3.46 4.65
C LEU A 25 0.46 -4.92 4.20
N SER A 26 1.07 -5.75 5.06
CA SER A 26 1.24 -7.19 4.77
C SER A 26 -0.11 -7.89 4.78
N GLU A 27 -0.94 -7.64 5.80
CA GLU A 27 -2.31 -8.18 5.88
C GLU A 27 -3.17 -7.70 4.70
N MET A 28 -3.04 -6.42 4.31
CA MET A 28 -3.71 -5.87 3.12
C MET A 28 -3.27 -6.59 1.85
N SER A 29 -1.98 -6.87 1.70
CA SER A 29 -1.46 -7.59 0.53
C SER A 29 -1.97 -9.03 0.47
N GLY A 30 -2.04 -9.72 1.61
CA GLY A 30 -2.60 -11.06 1.72
C GLY A 30 -4.10 -11.09 1.40
N PHE A 31 -4.86 -10.11 1.90
CA PHE A 31 -6.30 -10.01 1.66
C PHE A 31 -6.66 -9.66 0.21
N THR A 32 -5.91 -8.75 -0.41
CA THR A 32 -6.20 -8.26 -1.77
C THR A 32 -5.54 -9.08 -2.87
N GLY A 33 -4.54 -9.90 -2.53
CA GLY A 33 -3.65 -10.56 -3.49
C GLY A 33 -2.78 -9.60 -4.31
N ALA A 34 -2.76 -8.32 -3.94
CA ALA A 34 -1.90 -7.30 -4.55
C ALA A 34 -0.56 -7.20 -3.81
N SER A 35 0.45 -6.63 -4.46
CA SER A 35 1.73 -6.41 -3.79
C SER A 35 1.61 -5.38 -2.66
N VAL A 36 2.47 -5.50 -1.65
CA VAL A 36 2.60 -4.50 -0.57
C VAL A 36 2.85 -3.09 -1.13
N ALA A 37 3.64 -2.97 -2.20
CA ALA A 37 3.91 -1.69 -2.86
C ALA A 37 2.63 -1.09 -3.48
N THR A 38 1.80 -1.91 -4.12
CA THR A 38 0.50 -1.49 -4.67
C THR A 38 -0.43 -1.00 -3.57
N CYS A 39 -0.56 -1.75 -2.47
CA CYS A 39 -1.37 -1.34 -1.32
C CYS A 39 -0.85 -0.02 -0.70
N ARG A 40 0.48 0.15 -0.60
CA ARG A 40 1.10 1.39 -0.12
C ARG A 40 0.79 2.58 -1.04
N ASN A 41 0.88 2.40 -2.35
CA ASN A 41 0.59 3.48 -3.30
C ASN A 41 -0.88 3.86 -3.28
N ILE A 42 -1.79 2.89 -3.23
CA ILE A 42 -3.24 3.14 -3.12
C ILE A 42 -3.56 3.89 -1.83
N THR A 43 -3.05 3.41 -0.68
CA THR A 43 -3.29 4.07 0.60
C THR A 43 -2.69 5.48 0.65
N ARG A 44 -1.55 5.72 0.01
CA ARG A 44 -0.95 7.06 -0.11
C ARG A 44 -1.79 7.98 -1.00
N ALA A 45 -2.18 7.52 -2.20
CA ALA A 45 -2.98 8.29 -3.15
C ALA A 45 -4.36 8.67 -2.59
N ARG A 46 -4.92 7.84 -1.71
CA ARG A 46 -6.21 8.07 -1.04
C ARG A 46 -6.10 8.71 0.35
N ALA A 47 -4.90 9.13 0.76
CA ALA A 47 -4.62 9.70 2.10
C ALA A 47 -5.00 8.80 3.29
N TRP A 48 -5.02 7.47 3.12
CA TRP A 48 -5.31 6.48 4.16
C TRP A 48 -4.09 6.04 4.97
N THR A 49 -2.92 6.64 4.74
CA THR A 49 -1.66 6.28 5.42
C THR A 49 -1.67 6.39 6.95
N GLY A 50 -2.65 7.08 7.54
CA GLY A 50 -2.84 7.16 8.99
C GLY A 50 -3.97 6.26 9.53
N MET A 51 -4.69 5.56 8.66
CA MET A 51 -5.91 4.82 9.00
C MET A 51 -5.64 3.35 9.33
N TYR A 52 -4.38 2.89 9.23
CA TYR A 52 -4.01 1.50 9.49
C TYR A 52 -2.71 1.40 10.27
N ARG A 53 -2.50 0.28 10.95
CA ARG A 53 -1.30 0.01 11.76
C ARG A 53 -0.07 -0.08 10.87
N LYS A 54 0.81 0.90 11.04
CA LYS A 54 2.18 0.78 10.54
C LYS A 54 2.87 -0.24 11.42
N THR A 55 3.43 -1.28 10.84
CA THR A 55 4.43 -2.08 11.53
C THR A 55 5.56 -1.11 11.89
N ALA A 56 5.61 -0.68 13.14
CA ALA A 56 6.78 -0.05 13.69
C ALA A 56 7.89 -1.09 13.52
N LYS A 57 8.82 -0.84 12.61
CA LYS A 57 10.11 -1.50 12.68
C LYS A 57 10.69 -1.01 14.00
N SER A 58 10.48 -1.78 15.07
CA SER A 58 11.05 -1.48 16.37
C SER A 58 12.55 -1.26 16.15
N ASN A 59 13.00 -0.01 16.25
CA ASN A 59 14.40 0.36 16.13
C ASN A 59 15.18 -0.06 17.40
N SER A 60 14.81 -1.20 17.99
CA SER A 60 15.56 -1.82 19.07
C SER A 60 16.71 -2.60 18.44
N ALA A 61 17.85 -1.92 18.39
CA ALA A 61 19.19 -2.45 18.14
C ALA A 61 19.43 -3.13 16.77
N SER A 62 20.07 -2.38 15.87
CA SER A 62 21.42 -2.68 15.36
C SER A 62 21.62 -2.05 13.99
N ARG A 63 22.73 -1.31 13.87
CA ARG A 63 23.26 -0.78 12.60
C ARG A 63 23.40 -1.92 11.58
N GLY A 64 22.89 -1.72 10.37
CA GLY A 64 23.12 -2.63 9.24
C GLY A 64 22.30 -2.23 8.02
N ARG A 65 22.94 -1.59 7.04
CA ARG A 65 22.38 -1.22 5.75
C ARG A 65 22.53 -2.41 4.78
N ALA A 66 21.45 -2.92 4.22
CA ALA A 66 21.35 -3.72 2.97
C ALA A 66 19.91 -4.27 2.90
N GLY A 67 19.19 -4.29 1.79
CA GLY A 67 19.46 -3.93 0.42
C GLY A 67 18.14 -4.00 -0.37
N ASP A 68 18.14 -3.30 -1.49
CA ASP A 68 17.17 -3.30 -2.57
C ASP A 68 16.55 -4.66 -2.90
N PHE A 69 15.22 -4.69 -2.98
CA PHE A 69 14.47 -5.49 -3.97
C PHE A 69 13.24 -4.67 -4.37
N VAL A 70 13.45 -3.69 -5.23
CA VAL A 70 12.37 -3.06 -6.02
C VAL A 70 12.17 -3.92 -7.27
N SER A 71 11.09 -4.70 -7.30
CA SER A 71 10.68 -5.42 -8.50
C SER A 71 10.14 -4.42 -9.54
N PRO A 72 10.46 -4.60 -10.84
CA PRO A 72 10.10 -3.65 -11.89
C PRO A 72 8.65 -3.83 -12.31
N VAL A 73 7.73 -3.08 -11.70
CA VAL A 73 6.40 -2.80 -12.25
C VAL A 73 5.99 -1.34 -11.95
N ASP A 74 6.91 -0.40 -12.15
CA ASP A 74 6.66 1.02 -11.89
C ASP A 74 6.09 1.77 -13.12
N ASP A 75 6.22 1.19 -14.32
CA ASP A 75 5.88 1.84 -15.59
C ASP A 75 4.38 2.18 -15.73
N SER A 76 3.49 1.43 -15.11
CA SER A 76 2.04 1.67 -15.20
C SER A 76 1.48 2.65 -14.16
N LEU A 77 2.28 3.03 -13.15
CA LEU A 77 1.84 3.90 -12.06
C LEU A 77 2.22 5.37 -12.28
N ALA A 78 3.32 5.64 -12.99
CA ALA A 78 3.67 6.99 -13.43
C ALA A 78 2.59 7.59 -14.35
N THR A 79 1.93 6.76 -15.17
CA THR A 79 0.82 7.21 -16.03
C THR A 79 -0.44 7.58 -15.23
N LEU A 80 -0.63 7.00 -14.04
CA LEU A 80 -1.79 7.28 -13.19
C LEU A 80 -1.67 8.63 -12.44
N ASP A 81 -0.44 9.05 -12.09
CA ASP A 81 -0.20 10.40 -11.50
C ASP A 81 -0.47 11.50 -12.53
N LEU A 82 -0.15 11.25 -13.80
CA LEU A 82 -0.35 12.20 -14.90
C LEU A 82 -1.84 12.37 -15.28
N LEU A 83 -2.64 11.30 -15.14
CA LEU A 83 -4.08 11.32 -15.47
C LEU A 83 -4.97 11.90 -14.37
N VAL A 84 -4.49 11.99 -13.13
CA VAL A 84 -5.21 12.63 -12.00
C VAL A 84 -4.92 14.15 -11.94
N ARG A 85 -3.91 14.62 -12.67
CA ARG A 85 -3.46 16.03 -12.70
C ARG A 85 -3.78 16.79 -14.00
N SER A 86 -4.43 16.15 -14.98
CA SER A 86 -4.88 16.79 -16.24
C SER A 86 -6.37 17.10 -16.23
#